data_AF-A0A561SX39-F1
#
_entry.id   AF-A0A561SX39-F1
#
_cell.length_a   1.000
_cell.length_b   1.000
_cell.length_c   1.000
_cell.angle_alpha   90.00
_cell.angle_beta   90.00
_cell.angle_gamma   90.00
#
_symmetry.space_group_name_H-M   'P 1'
#
loop_
_entity.id
_entity.type
_entity.pdbx_description
1 polymer ?
#
loop_
_entity_poly.entity_id
_entity_poly.type
_entity_poly.pdbx_seq_one_letter_code
_entity_poly.pdbx_strand_id
1 'polypeptide(L)'
;MITRALGRTLAAIAEFGVRVTADQLYYATCRAVLGPLHRGPRRPGYLLPRPLPRPAFDRVLARADPDLVRERLPVPAGATDAPDVLDYGLPRLLICQHDGIAAMLLANDLHMESGTAVLGGTQVVDGVPELLRDAMERGATAVYLLHDATEAGAAWRAGIEDGIVGRVVPLGLRPEQARALHLVRGPSGGAELAAVPPVHLLRVLRRLLGQPSPPAGPTSVRGRAGLGFLSWPGERS
;
A
#
# COMPACT_ATOMS: atom_id res chain seq x y z
N MET A 1 8.96 -10.59 -26.31
CA MET A 1 9.55 -9.72 -25.26
C MET A 1 8.72 -9.76 -23.96
N ILE A 2 7.43 -9.38 -24.01
CA ILE A 2 6.52 -9.36 -22.83
C ILE A 2 6.50 -10.70 -22.10
N THR A 3 6.32 -11.82 -22.80
CA THR A 3 6.32 -13.17 -22.20
C THR A 3 7.59 -13.48 -21.39
N ARG A 4 8.77 -13.13 -21.92
CA ARG A 4 10.05 -13.31 -21.21
C ARG A 4 10.17 -12.40 -20.00
N ALA A 5 9.69 -11.16 -20.10
CA ALA A 5 9.69 -10.23 -18.97
C ALA A 5 8.73 -10.71 -17.87
N LEU A 6 7.52 -11.12 -18.23
CA LEU A 6 6.54 -11.70 -17.31
C LEU A 6 7.10 -12.94 -16.60
N GLY A 7 7.68 -13.88 -17.34
CA GLY A 7 8.27 -15.09 -16.76
C GLY A 7 9.39 -14.79 -15.75
N ARG A 8 10.28 -13.84 -16.04
CA ARG A 8 11.31 -13.39 -15.09
C ARG A 8 10.70 -12.74 -13.85
N THR A 9 9.67 -11.92 -14.02
CA THR A 9 9.00 -11.26 -12.90
C THR A 9 8.30 -12.27 -11.99
N LEU A 10 7.58 -13.24 -12.56
CA LEU A 10 6.94 -14.32 -11.81
C LEU A 10 7.96 -15.14 -11.02
N ALA A 11 9.07 -15.53 -11.66
CA ALA A 11 10.15 -16.25 -10.99
C ALA A 11 10.74 -15.46 -9.81
N ALA A 12 11.00 -14.15 -10.01
CA ALA A 12 11.52 -13.29 -8.95
C ALA A 12 10.52 -13.09 -7.80
N ILE A 13 9.22 -13.05 -8.07
CA ILE A 13 8.18 -12.93 -7.03
C ILE A 13 8.09 -14.24 -6.24
N ALA A 14 8.12 -15.38 -6.92
CA ALA A 14 8.08 -16.70 -6.30
C ALA A 14 9.26 -16.93 -5.33
N GLU A 15 10.45 -16.41 -5.66
CA GLU A 15 11.64 -16.46 -4.78
C GLU A 15 11.39 -15.83 -3.40
N PHE A 16 10.57 -14.77 -3.33
CA PHE A 16 10.22 -14.11 -2.08
C PHE A 16 8.94 -14.66 -1.42
N GLY A 17 8.23 -15.60 -2.07
CA GLY A 17 6.98 -16.16 -1.56
C GLY A 17 5.84 -15.13 -1.39
N VAL A 18 5.90 -14.00 -2.10
CA VAL A 18 4.92 -12.92 -1.96
C VAL A 18 3.76 -13.11 -2.94
N ARG A 19 2.52 -13.05 -2.45
CA ARG A 19 1.31 -13.06 -3.28
C ARG A 19 1.05 -11.66 -3.82
N VAL A 20 0.68 -11.51 -5.10
CA VAL A 20 0.57 -10.20 -5.79
C VAL A 20 -0.70 -10.08 -6.61
N THR A 21 -1.10 -8.85 -6.94
CA THR A 21 -2.19 -8.58 -7.90
C THR A 21 -1.71 -8.48 -9.35
N ALA A 22 -2.66 -8.49 -10.30
CA ALA A 22 -2.40 -8.27 -11.71
C ALA A 22 -1.75 -6.89 -11.99
N ASP A 23 -2.19 -5.84 -11.29
CA ASP A 23 -1.64 -4.49 -11.42
C ASP A 23 -0.18 -4.41 -10.98
N GLN A 24 0.16 -5.04 -9.85
CA GLN A 24 1.54 -5.10 -9.38
C GLN A 24 2.43 -5.87 -10.36
N LEU A 25 1.91 -6.99 -10.88
CA LEU A 25 2.62 -7.79 -11.88
C LEU A 25 2.82 -7.01 -13.19
N TYR A 26 1.84 -6.20 -13.60
CA TYR A 26 1.93 -5.32 -14.75
C TYR A 26 3.08 -4.31 -14.62
N TYR A 27 3.14 -3.58 -13.52
CA TYR A 27 4.19 -2.59 -13.31
C TYR A 27 5.57 -3.23 -13.12
N ALA A 28 5.66 -4.35 -12.42
CA ALA A 28 6.89 -5.11 -12.30
C ALA A 28 7.38 -5.62 -13.68
N THR A 29 6.47 -6.06 -14.55
CA THR A 29 6.79 -6.45 -15.93
C THR A 29 7.24 -5.25 -16.77
N CYS A 30 6.61 -4.08 -16.63
CA CYS A 30 7.07 -2.84 -17.26
C CYS A 30 8.52 -2.51 -16.87
N ARG A 31 8.85 -2.58 -15.57
CA ARG A 31 10.22 -2.37 -15.09
C ARG A 31 11.21 -3.40 -15.65
N ALA A 32 10.79 -4.66 -15.74
CA ALA A 32 11.63 -5.73 -16.31
C ALA A 32 11.91 -5.54 -17.81
N VAL A 33 11.01 -4.91 -18.56
CA VAL A 33 11.18 -4.56 -19.98
C VAL A 33 12.15 -3.40 -20.16
N LEU A 34 12.05 -2.37 -19.32
CA LEU A 34 12.99 -1.24 -19.36
C LEU A 34 14.41 -1.63 -18.94
N GLY A 35 14.59 -2.77 -18.26
CA GLY A 35 15.88 -3.23 -17.81
C GLY A 35 16.45 -2.36 -16.67
N PRO A 36 17.75 -2.49 -16.36
CA PRO A 36 18.38 -1.85 -15.21
C PRO A 36 18.66 -0.35 -15.43
N LEU A 37 17.91 0.36 -16.28
CA LEU A 37 18.12 1.79 -16.55
C LEU A 37 18.05 2.68 -15.29
N HIS A 38 17.40 2.18 -14.23
CA HIS A 38 17.29 2.81 -12.92
C HIS A 38 18.44 2.46 -11.94
N ARG A 39 19.37 1.58 -12.32
CA ARG A 39 20.51 1.13 -11.49
C ARG A 39 21.82 1.89 -11.77
N GLY A 40 21.77 2.94 -12.59
CA GLY A 40 22.91 3.79 -12.86
C GLY A 40 23.25 4.70 -11.67
N PRO A 41 24.53 5.03 -11.45
CA PRO A 41 24.93 5.89 -10.33
C PRO A 41 24.38 7.31 -10.51
N ARG A 42 23.89 7.91 -9.40
CA ARG A 42 23.58 9.34 -9.24
C ARG A 42 22.70 9.95 -10.34
N ARG A 43 21.47 9.46 -10.50
CA ARG A 43 20.46 10.15 -11.32
C ARG A 43 19.44 10.84 -10.42
N PRO A 44 19.04 12.09 -10.73
CA PRO A 44 17.91 12.72 -10.04
C PRO A 44 16.69 11.81 -10.18
N GLY A 45 15.84 11.73 -9.16
CA GLY A 45 14.65 10.88 -9.20
C GLY A 45 13.74 11.25 -10.36
N TYR A 46 13.21 10.25 -11.09
CA TYR A 46 12.25 10.43 -12.17
C TYR A 46 11.31 9.22 -12.25
N LEU A 47 10.10 9.44 -12.76
CA LEU A 47 9.18 8.34 -13.06
C LEU A 47 9.58 7.68 -14.38
N LEU A 48 9.57 6.35 -14.41
CA LEU A 48 9.82 5.59 -15.62
C LEU A 48 8.61 5.68 -16.57
N PRO A 49 8.84 5.69 -17.89
CA PRO A 49 7.74 5.56 -18.85
C PRO A 49 7.06 4.20 -18.71
N ARG A 50 5.87 4.09 -19.28
CA ARG A 50 5.09 2.85 -19.32
C ARG A 50 5.25 2.19 -20.70
N PRO A 51 6.23 1.28 -20.89
CA PRO A 51 6.56 0.75 -22.22
C PRO A 51 5.53 -0.24 -22.76
N LEU A 52 4.69 -0.80 -21.90
CA LEU A 52 3.74 -1.85 -22.27
C LEU A 52 2.31 -1.32 -22.29
N PRO A 53 1.59 -1.44 -23.42
CA PRO A 53 0.15 -1.28 -23.41
C PRO A 53 -0.50 -2.34 -22.52
N ARG A 54 -1.41 -1.93 -21.64
CA ARG A 54 -2.13 -2.84 -20.73
C ARG A 54 -2.83 -4.01 -21.46
N PRO A 55 -3.54 -3.80 -22.58
CA PRO A 55 -4.17 -4.90 -23.32
C PRO A 55 -3.19 -5.94 -23.90
N ALA A 56 -1.94 -5.54 -24.14
CA ALA A 56 -0.91 -6.49 -24.59
C ALA A 56 -0.42 -7.35 -23.43
N PHE A 57 -0.28 -6.77 -22.24
CA PHE A 57 0.04 -7.51 -21.02
C PHE A 57 -1.09 -8.49 -20.64
N ASP A 58 -2.34 -8.04 -20.61
CA ASP A 58 -3.48 -8.88 -20.19
C ASP A 58 -3.62 -10.14 -21.06
N ARG A 59 -3.42 -10.00 -22.39
CA ARG A 59 -3.42 -11.15 -23.31
C ARG A 59 -2.31 -12.17 -23.01
N VAL A 60 -1.14 -11.71 -22.56
CA VAL A 60 -0.03 -12.62 -22.20
C VAL A 60 -0.29 -13.23 -20.83
N LEU A 61 -0.82 -12.44 -19.88
CA LEU A 61 -1.19 -12.90 -18.54
C LEU A 61 -2.23 -14.02 -18.61
N ALA A 62 -3.28 -13.85 -19.41
CA ALA A 62 -4.34 -14.84 -19.59
C ALA A 62 -3.84 -16.19 -20.12
N ARG A 63 -2.70 -16.21 -20.83
CA ARG A 63 -2.08 -17.47 -21.31
C ARG A 63 -1.16 -18.12 -20.28
N ALA A 64 -0.59 -17.32 -19.39
CA ALA A 64 0.30 -17.80 -18.34
C ALA A 64 -0.48 -18.32 -17.12
N ASP A 65 -1.69 -17.82 -16.91
CA ASP A 65 -2.62 -18.17 -15.82
C ASP A 65 -1.92 -18.31 -14.44
N PRO A 66 -1.18 -17.28 -13.98
CA PRO A 66 -0.53 -17.35 -12.69
C PRO A 66 -1.54 -17.25 -11.56
N ASP A 67 -1.21 -17.86 -10.41
CA ASP A 67 -1.97 -17.66 -9.18
C ASP A 67 -1.77 -16.24 -8.65
N LEU A 68 -2.81 -15.41 -8.77
CA LEU A 68 -2.80 -14.00 -8.38
C LEU A 68 -3.86 -13.73 -7.32
N VAL A 69 -3.55 -12.77 -6.45
CA VAL A 69 -4.52 -12.22 -5.51
C VAL A 69 -5.62 -11.55 -6.31
N ARG A 70 -6.85 -12.03 -6.12
CA ARG A 70 -8.05 -11.40 -6.67
C ARG A 70 -8.37 -10.16 -5.85
N GLU A 71 -8.81 -9.10 -6.52
CA GLU A 71 -9.21 -7.82 -5.91
C GLU A 71 -10.56 -7.89 -5.20
N ARG A 72 -10.95 -9.08 -4.74
CA ARG A 72 -12.14 -9.27 -3.93
C ARG A 72 -11.72 -9.36 -2.49
N LEU A 73 -11.92 -8.28 -1.76
CA LEU A 73 -11.73 -8.28 -0.32
C LEU A 73 -12.77 -9.20 0.33
N PRO A 74 -12.39 -9.94 1.39
CA PRO A 74 -13.38 -10.56 2.24
C PRO A 74 -14.29 -9.45 2.77
N VAL A 75 -15.61 -9.69 2.71
CA VAL A 75 -16.56 -8.85 3.43
C VAL A 75 -16.15 -8.96 4.90
N PRO A 76 -15.90 -7.86 5.62
CA PRO A 76 -15.68 -7.94 7.06
C PRO A 76 -16.94 -8.61 7.61
N ALA A 77 -16.80 -9.84 8.11
CA ALA A 77 -17.92 -10.50 8.76
C ALA A 77 -18.39 -9.51 9.84
N GLY A 78 -19.64 -9.04 9.71
CA GLY A 78 -20.23 -8.19 10.74
C GLY A 78 -19.99 -8.92 12.05
N ALA A 79 -19.32 -8.25 12.99
CA ALA A 79 -18.92 -8.83 14.27
C ALA A 79 -20.16 -9.44 14.93
N THR A 80 -20.37 -10.72 14.71
CA THR A 80 -21.50 -11.48 15.22
C THR A 80 -20.85 -12.61 16.00
N ASP A 81 -21.02 -12.51 17.32
CA ASP A 81 -20.75 -13.51 18.36
C ASP A 81 -19.41 -13.48 19.12
N ALA A 82 -18.53 -12.49 18.94
CA ALA A 82 -17.29 -12.40 19.74
C ALA A 82 -17.08 -10.99 20.36
N PRO A 83 -17.79 -10.66 21.45
CA PRO A 83 -17.69 -9.34 22.11
C PRO A 83 -16.30 -9.05 22.71
N ASP A 84 -15.49 -10.08 22.95
CA ASP A 84 -14.11 -10.00 23.46
C ASP A 84 -13.07 -9.72 22.37
N VAL A 85 -13.43 -9.76 21.08
CA VAL A 85 -12.51 -9.40 19.97
C VAL A 85 -11.98 -7.96 20.10
N LEU A 86 -12.74 -7.08 20.74
CA LEU A 86 -12.30 -5.72 21.09
C LEU A 86 -11.24 -5.70 22.21
N ASP A 87 -11.28 -6.67 23.11
CA ASP A 87 -10.30 -6.80 24.20
C ASP A 87 -8.94 -7.28 23.69
N TYR A 88 -8.90 -7.91 22.51
CA TYR A 88 -7.65 -8.27 21.83
C TYR A 88 -6.93 -7.07 21.21
N GLY A 89 -7.55 -5.88 21.20
CA GLY A 89 -6.97 -4.64 20.73
C GLY A 89 -6.67 -4.66 19.23
N LEU A 90 -7.40 -3.87 18.45
CA LEU A 90 -6.97 -3.47 17.12
C LEU A 90 -6.27 -2.11 17.24
N PRO A 91 -4.99 -2.06 17.67
CA PRO A 91 -4.32 -0.77 17.91
C PRO A 91 -4.24 0.10 16.65
N ARG A 92 -4.40 -0.50 15.46
CA ARG A 92 -4.14 0.13 14.17
C ARG A 92 -5.19 -0.27 13.13
N LEU A 93 -5.61 0.73 12.36
CA LEU A 93 -6.43 0.58 11.16
C LEU A 93 -5.66 1.13 9.98
N LEU A 94 -5.46 0.35 8.93
CA LEU A 94 -4.85 0.76 7.67
C LEU A 94 -5.94 0.79 6.58
N ILE A 95 -6.20 1.97 6.04
CA ILE A 95 -7.13 2.17 4.93
C ILE A 95 -6.33 2.37 3.65
N CYS A 96 -6.53 1.49 2.68
CA CYS A 96 -5.90 1.55 1.37
C CYS A 96 -6.86 2.21 0.37
N GLN A 97 -6.34 3.08 -0.49
CA GLN A 97 -7.11 3.66 -1.60
C GLN A 97 -7.67 2.58 -2.54
N HIS A 98 -6.90 1.52 -2.77
CA HIS A 98 -7.22 0.47 -3.73
C HIS A 98 -7.45 -0.87 -3.05
N ASP A 99 -8.54 -1.54 -3.43
CA ASP A 99 -8.90 -2.84 -2.87
C ASP A 99 -7.89 -3.93 -3.22
N GLY A 100 -7.30 -3.88 -4.42
CA GLY A 100 -6.24 -4.80 -4.81
C GLY A 100 -5.01 -4.71 -3.91
N ILE A 101 -4.65 -3.51 -3.45
CA ILE A 101 -3.56 -3.34 -2.48
C ILE A 101 -3.96 -3.93 -1.14
N ALA A 102 -5.14 -3.61 -0.61
CA ALA A 102 -5.64 -4.20 0.63
C ALA A 102 -5.68 -5.75 0.56
N ALA A 103 -6.18 -6.31 -0.54
CA ALA A 103 -6.25 -7.75 -0.76
C ALA A 103 -4.85 -8.37 -0.79
N MET A 104 -3.88 -7.72 -1.43
CA MET A 104 -2.49 -8.16 -1.41
C MET A 104 -1.90 -8.14 0.00
N LEU A 105 -2.15 -7.10 0.79
CA LEU A 105 -1.65 -7.03 2.17
C LEU A 105 -2.25 -8.14 3.05
N LEU A 106 -3.54 -8.42 2.91
CA LEU A 106 -4.21 -9.52 3.60
C LEU A 106 -3.66 -10.88 3.15
N ALA A 107 -3.46 -11.07 1.84
CA ALA A 107 -2.81 -12.25 1.27
C ALA A 107 -1.32 -12.33 1.60
N ASN A 108 -0.73 -11.39 2.34
CA ASN A 108 0.64 -11.56 2.85
C ASN A 108 0.67 -11.39 4.37
N ASP A 109 -0.47 -11.68 5.02
CA ASP A 109 -0.63 -11.78 6.47
C ASP A 109 -0.23 -10.53 7.26
N LEU A 110 -0.16 -9.36 6.59
CA LEU A 110 0.25 -8.10 7.23
C LEU A 110 -0.64 -7.78 8.45
N HIS A 111 -1.94 -8.05 8.33
CA HIS A 111 -2.92 -7.82 9.38
C HIS A 111 -2.61 -8.59 10.66
N MET A 112 -2.20 -9.86 10.53
CA MET A 112 -1.80 -10.71 11.66
C MET A 112 -0.45 -10.29 12.22
N GLU A 113 0.55 -10.09 11.36
CA GLU A 113 1.92 -9.76 11.77
C GLU A 113 2.02 -8.39 12.45
N SER A 114 1.18 -7.44 12.05
CA SER A 114 1.23 -6.06 12.52
C SER A 114 0.10 -5.69 13.49
N GLY A 115 -0.77 -6.64 13.84
CA GLY A 115 -1.97 -6.38 14.65
C GLY A 115 -2.81 -5.22 14.08
N THR A 116 -2.99 -5.21 12.77
CA THR A 116 -3.58 -4.08 12.02
C THR A 116 -4.80 -4.54 11.24
N ALA A 117 -5.94 -3.89 11.44
CA ALA A 117 -7.09 -4.07 10.54
C ALA A 117 -6.77 -3.40 9.18
N VAL A 118 -7.06 -4.08 8.07
CA VAL A 118 -6.81 -3.55 6.72
C VAL A 118 -8.13 -3.43 5.98
N LEU A 119 -8.44 -2.23 5.47
CA LEU A 119 -9.61 -1.95 4.65
C LEU A 119 -9.22 -1.44 3.27
N GLY A 120 -10.02 -1.80 2.26
CA GLY A 120 -9.98 -1.22 0.91
C GLY A 120 -10.82 0.06 0.81
N GLY A 121 -10.64 0.77 -0.30
CA GLY A 121 -11.30 2.05 -0.54
C GLY A 121 -12.80 1.89 -0.70
N THR A 122 -13.26 0.83 -1.37
CA THR A 122 -14.71 0.56 -1.54
C THR A 122 -15.37 0.23 -0.21
N GLN A 123 -14.69 -0.56 0.65
CA GLN A 123 -15.21 -0.90 1.98
C GLN A 123 -15.41 0.33 2.87
N VAL A 124 -14.58 1.36 2.71
CA VAL A 124 -14.77 2.62 3.45
C VAL A 124 -15.93 3.45 2.90
N VAL A 125 -16.11 3.45 1.57
CA VAL A 125 -17.24 4.13 0.92
C VAL A 125 -18.57 3.46 1.28
N ASP A 126 -18.60 2.13 1.31
CA ASP A 126 -19.80 1.34 1.69
C ASP A 126 -20.12 1.48 3.19
N GLY A 127 -19.11 1.84 3.99
CA GLY A 127 -19.25 2.14 5.40
C GLY A 127 -18.27 1.34 6.25
N VAL A 128 -17.48 2.06 7.06
CA VAL A 128 -16.58 1.44 8.05
C VAL A 128 -17.42 0.60 9.04
N PRO A 129 -17.05 -0.67 9.30
CA PRO A 129 -17.73 -1.51 10.29
C PRO A 129 -17.87 -0.80 11.65
N GLU A 130 -19.04 -0.96 12.30
CA GLU A 130 -19.36 -0.28 13.56
C GLU A 130 -18.28 -0.50 14.63
N LEU A 131 -17.77 -1.73 14.74
CA LEU A 131 -16.67 -2.09 15.63
C LEU A 131 -15.43 -1.18 15.51
N LEU A 132 -15.06 -0.85 14.27
CA LEU A 132 -13.89 -0.02 13.97
C LEU A 132 -14.22 1.46 14.18
N ARG A 133 -15.44 1.88 13.84
CA ARG A 133 -15.93 3.25 14.10
C ARG A 133 -15.89 3.55 15.59
N ASP A 134 -16.43 2.66 16.40
CA ASP A 134 -16.42 2.71 17.86
C ASP A 134 -14.99 2.83 18.44
N ALA A 135 -14.05 2.03 17.92
CA ALA A 135 -12.65 2.07 18.35
C ALA A 135 -11.97 3.39 17.97
N MET A 136 -12.30 3.94 16.79
CA MET A 136 -11.83 5.25 16.33
C MET A 136 -12.36 6.39 17.20
N GLU A 137 -13.66 6.38 17.52
CA GLU A 137 -14.31 7.39 18.37
C GLU A 137 -13.77 7.40 19.81
N ARG A 138 -13.46 6.21 20.35
CA ARG A 138 -12.78 6.08 21.66
C ARG A 138 -11.30 6.46 21.63
N GLY A 139 -10.72 6.71 20.46
CA GLY A 139 -9.28 6.98 20.31
C GLY A 139 -8.38 5.77 20.61
N ALA A 140 -8.94 4.56 20.58
CA ALA A 140 -8.22 3.32 20.86
C ALA A 140 -7.38 2.82 19.67
N THR A 141 -7.62 3.38 18.47
CA THR A 141 -7.00 2.97 17.21
C THR A 141 -6.36 4.15 16.49
N ALA A 142 -5.12 3.98 16.03
CA ALA A 142 -4.50 4.90 15.07
C ALA A 142 -4.93 4.55 13.64
N VAL A 143 -5.39 5.54 12.86
CA VAL A 143 -5.81 5.33 11.47
C VAL A 143 -4.68 5.74 10.52
N TYR A 144 -4.28 4.83 9.65
CA TYR A 144 -3.25 5.04 8.65
C TYR A 144 -3.86 5.05 7.25
N LEU A 145 -3.52 6.04 6.43
CA LEU A 145 -4.03 6.15 5.06
C LEU A 145 -2.93 5.82 4.06
N LEU A 146 -3.18 4.85 3.18
CA LEU A 146 -2.26 4.43 2.13
C LEU A 146 -2.86 4.77 0.75
N HIS A 147 -2.26 5.75 0.08
CA HIS A 147 -2.72 6.26 -1.21
C HIS A 147 -1.58 6.42 -2.23
N ASP A 148 -1.94 6.62 -3.48
CA ASP A 148 -1.03 6.84 -4.60
C ASP A 148 -0.37 8.22 -4.58
N ALA A 149 0.77 8.34 -5.27
CA ALA A 149 1.40 9.62 -5.58
C ALA A 149 0.78 10.24 -6.84
N THR A 150 -0.53 10.46 -6.81
CA THR A 150 -1.34 11.07 -7.89
C THR A 150 -2.23 12.17 -7.33
N GLU A 151 -2.73 13.06 -8.19
CA GLU A 151 -3.73 14.07 -7.78
C GLU A 151 -5.00 13.40 -7.23
N ALA A 152 -5.44 12.30 -7.86
CA ALA A 152 -6.57 11.51 -7.38
C ALA A 152 -6.30 10.90 -5.99
N GLY A 153 -5.08 10.41 -5.73
CA GLY A 153 -4.70 9.90 -4.40
C GLY A 153 -4.69 10.99 -3.34
N ALA A 154 -4.23 12.20 -3.68
CA ALA A 154 -4.27 13.36 -2.79
C ALA A 154 -5.72 13.81 -2.48
N ALA A 155 -6.57 13.86 -3.51
CA ALA A 155 -8.00 14.20 -3.34
C ALA A 155 -8.75 13.15 -2.53
N TRP A 156 -8.50 11.86 -2.80
CA TRP A 156 -9.07 10.74 -2.02
C TRP A 156 -8.68 10.84 -0.55
N ARG A 157 -7.39 11.10 -0.27
CA ARG A 157 -6.91 11.28 1.10
C ARG A 157 -7.66 12.41 1.81
N ALA A 158 -7.79 13.58 1.18
CA ALA A 158 -8.47 14.72 1.79
C ALA A 158 -9.94 14.39 2.11
N GLY A 159 -10.65 13.76 1.16
CA GLY A 159 -12.05 13.35 1.39
C GLY A 159 -12.22 12.33 2.51
N ILE A 160 -11.27 11.40 2.67
CA ILE A 160 -11.28 10.46 3.81
C ILE A 160 -10.96 11.19 5.11
N GLU A 161 -9.93 12.05 5.15
CA GLU A 161 -9.56 12.83 6.34
C GLU A 161 -10.72 13.70 6.86
N ASP A 162 -11.53 14.25 5.97
CA ASP A 162 -12.72 15.03 6.33
C ASP A 162 -13.87 14.16 6.86
N GLY A 163 -13.93 12.88 6.48
CA GLY A 163 -15.03 11.97 6.80
C GLY A 163 -14.77 11.00 7.96
N ILE A 164 -13.54 10.91 8.47
CA ILE A 164 -13.18 9.96 9.54
C ILE A 164 -12.86 10.65 10.86
N VAL A 165 -13.25 10.03 11.96
CA VAL A 165 -12.98 10.51 13.31
C VAL A 165 -11.65 9.94 13.83
N GLY A 166 -10.91 10.73 14.60
CA GLY A 166 -9.71 10.28 15.33
C GLY A 166 -8.38 10.70 14.71
N ARG A 167 -7.28 10.09 15.17
CA ARG A 167 -5.93 10.43 14.72
C ARG A 167 -5.64 9.73 13.39
N VAL A 168 -5.55 10.53 12.34
CA VAL A 168 -5.17 10.09 10.99
C VAL A 168 -3.68 10.31 10.74
N VAL A 169 -3.00 9.30 10.21
CA VAL A 169 -1.58 9.31 9.86
C VAL A 169 -1.43 8.94 8.38
N PRO A 170 -1.05 9.89 7.51
CA PRO A 170 -0.84 9.57 6.11
C PRO A 170 0.44 8.75 5.91
N LEU A 171 0.29 7.56 5.34
CA LEU A 171 1.38 6.67 4.88
C LEU A 171 1.44 6.56 3.36
N GLY A 172 0.71 7.40 2.62
CA GLY A 172 0.68 7.38 1.17
C GLY A 172 2.02 7.66 0.52
N LEU A 173 2.15 7.20 -0.72
CA LEU A 173 3.32 7.41 -1.54
C LEU A 173 3.46 8.89 -1.90
N ARG A 174 4.61 9.48 -1.64
CA ARG A 174 4.91 10.87 -2.02
C ARG A 174 5.50 10.95 -3.43
N PRO A 175 5.26 12.03 -4.19
CA PRO A 175 5.86 12.22 -5.51
C PRO A 175 7.38 12.08 -5.53
N GLU A 176 8.07 12.57 -4.50
CA GLU A 176 9.53 12.48 -4.36
C GLU A 176 9.97 11.03 -4.15
N GLN A 177 9.24 10.27 -3.34
CA GLN A 177 9.51 8.85 -3.10
C GLN A 177 9.30 8.02 -4.37
N ALA A 178 8.22 8.30 -5.10
CA ALA A 178 7.94 7.65 -6.37
C ALA A 178 9.07 7.87 -7.39
N ARG A 179 9.59 9.09 -7.46
CA ARG A 179 10.74 9.47 -8.30
C ARG A 179 12.03 8.82 -7.84
N ALA A 180 12.31 8.80 -6.54
CA ALA A 180 13.50 8.19 -5.97
C ALA A 180 13.54 6.66 -6.19
N LEU A 181 12.38 6.01 -6.18
CA LEU A 181 12.24 4.59 -6.47
C LEU A 181 12.19 4.27 -7.97
N HIS A 182 12.22 5.28 -8.82
CA HIS A 182 12.04 5.14 -10.27
C HIS A 182 10.81 4.30 -10.62
N LEU A 183 9.67 4.62 -9.99
CA LEU A 183 8.43 3.90 -10.26
C LEU A 183 7.93 4.19 -11.67
N VAL A 184 7.25 3.22 -12.25
CA VAL A 184 6.58 3.39 -13.54
C VAL A 184 5.41 4.36 -13.35
N ARG A 185 5.31 5.34 -14.25
CA ARG A 185 4.22 6.30 -14.26
C ARG A 185 2.88 5.58 -14.53
N GLY A 186 1.89 5.89 -13.70
CA GLY A 186 0.51 5.46 -13.89
C GLY A 186 -0.21 6.26 -14.98
N PRO A 187 -1.40 5.80 -15.41
CA PRO A 187 -2.25 6.51 -16.38
C PRO A 187 -2.52 7.97 -16.00
N SER A 188 -2.67 8.29 -14.72
CA SER A 188 -3.04 9.63 -14.22
C SER A 188 -1.84 10.57 -13.97
N GLY A 189 -0.70 10.33 -14.61
CA GLY A 189 0.46 11.25 -14.57
C GLY A 189 1.40 11.12 -13.37
N GLY A 190 0.97 10.48 -12.28
CA GLY A 190 1.76 10.18 -11.08
C GLY A 190 2.23 8.73 -10.99
N ALA A 191 2.47 8.23 -9.78
CA ALA A 191 2.79 6.82 -9.54
C ALA A 191 1.77 6.18 -8.61
N GLU A 192 1.36 4.97 -8.96
CA GLU A 192 0.43 4.17 -8.18
C GLU A 192 1.20 3.28 -7.20
N LEU A 193 0.57 2.94 -6.07
CA LEU A 193 1.11 1.98 -5.10
C LEU A 193 1.38 0.62 -5.72
N ALA A 194 0.57 0.23 -6.71
CA ALA A 194 0.79 -1.00 -7.47
C ALA A 194 2.14 -1.00 -8.21
N ALA A 195 2.73 0.16 -8.50
CA ALA A 195 4.05 0.24 -9.11
C ALA A 195 5.20 -0.01 -8.14
N VAL A 196 4.96 0.09 -6.82
CA VAL A 196 5.95 -0.21 -5.78
C VAL A 196 6.22 -1.72 -5.76
N PRO A 197 7.49 -2.16 -5.70
CA PRO A 197 7.78 -3.58 -5.56
C PRO A 197 7.08 -4.16 -4.32
N PRO A 198 6.32 -5.25 -4.42
CA PRO A 198 5.45 -5.71 -3.34
C PRO A 198 6.25 -6.10 -2.08
N VAL A 199 7.39 -6.75 -2.25
CA VAL A 199 8.34 -7.05 -1.16
C VAL A 199 8.81 -5.77 -0.44
N HIS A 200 9.05 -4.71 -1.20
CA HIS A 200 9.48 -3.42 -0.65
C HIS A 200 8.35 -2.74 0.12
N LEU A 201 7.13 -2.76 -0.44
CA LEU A 201 5.94 -2.22 0.22
C LEU A 201 5.67 -2.93 1.55
N LEU A 202 5.65 -4.27 1.55
CA LEU A 202 5.45 -5.08 2.76
C LEU A 202 6.52 -4.79 3.81
N ARG A 203 7.80 -4.75 3.44
CA ARG A 203 8.91 -4.45 4.36
C ARG A 203 8.75 -3.08 5.02
N VAL A 204 8.36 -2.08 4.24
CA VAL A 204 8.15 -0.72 4.75
C VAL A 204 6.96 -0.68 5.70
N LEU A 205 5.82 -1.25 5.30
CA LEU A 205 4.61 -1.24 6.12
C LEU A 205 4.82 -2.00 7.42
N ARG A 206 5.44 -3.19 7.39
CA ARG A 206 5.84 -3.93 8.60
C ARG A 206 6.73 -3.10 9.52
N ARG A 207 7.69 -2.37 8.96
CA ARG A 207 8.56 -1.49 9.75
C ARG A 207 7.77 -0.36 10.40
N LEU A 208 6.89 0.30 9.65
CA LEU A 208 6.13 1.47 10.11
C LEU A 208 5.03 1.10 11.10
N LEU A 209 4.30 0.02 10.82
CA LEU A 209 3.24 -0.50 11.67
C LEU A 209 3.80 -1.30 12.84
N GLY A 210 4.97 -1.90 12.73
CA GLY A 210 5.61 -2.64 13.84
C GLY A 210 6.20 -1.75 14.94
N GLN A 211 6.33 -0.43 14.74
CA GLN A 211 6.79 0.46 15.80
C GLN A 211 5.72 0.59 16.90
N PRO A 212 6.08 0.55 18.19
CA PRO A 212 5.12 0.76 19.28
C PRO A 212 4.45 2.13 19.10
N SER A 213 3.11 2.15 19.16
CA SER A 213 2.36 3.39 19.13
C SER A 213 2.80 4.24 20.33
N PRO A 214 3.22 5.50 20.16
CA PRO A 214 3.48 6.36 21.30
C PRO A 214 2.19 6.50 22.12
N PRO A 215 2.26 6.48 23.47
CA PRO A 215 1.07 6.53 24.31
C PRO A 215 0.24 7.78 24.03
N ALA A 216 -1.08 7.63 24.11
CA ALA A 216 -2.03 8.74 23.98
C ALA A 216 -1.96 9.64 25.23
N GLY A 217 -0.93 10.50 25.29
CA GLY A 217 -0.74 11.47 26.35
C GLY A 217 -1.03 12.91 25.88
N PRO A 218 -1.57 13.79 26.74
CA PRO A 218 -1.84 15.19 26.41
C PRO A 218 -0.56 16.04 26.52
N THR A 219 0.46 15.74 25.72
CA THR A 219 1.66 16.58 25.47
C THR A 219 2.37 15.94 24.27
N SER A 220 2.73 16.61 23.17
CA SER A 220 3.31 17.93 23.05
C SER A 220 3.11 18.47 21.63
N VAL A 221 2.86 19.77 21.54
CA VAL A 221 2.95 20.54 20.29
C VAL A 221 4.39 20.51 19.71
N ARG A 222 5.40 20.08 20.50
CA ARG A 222 6.77 19.82 20.04
C ARG A 222 6.97 18.49 19.30
N GLY A 223 6.04 17.53 19.41
CA GLY A 223 6.07 16.29 18.61
C GLY A 223 5.66 16.48 17.14
N ARG A 224 4.95 17.59 16.83
CA ARG A 224 4.47 17.90 15.47
C ARG A 224 5.58 18.33 14.50
N ALA A 225 6.72 18.81 15.01
CA ALA A 225 7.88 19.17 14.20
C ALA A 225 8.96 18.07 14.12
N GLY A 226 8.90 17.04 14.97
CA GLY A 226 9.95 16.03 15.12
C GLY A 226 9.65 14.66 14.50
N LEU A 227 8.37 14.30 14.27
CA LEU A 227 7.99 13.04 13.62
C LEU A 227 7.97 13.12 12.08
N GLY A 228 8.44 14.25 11.53
CA GLY A 228 8.55 14.49 10.08
C GLY A 228 9.80 13.92 9.42
N PHE A 229 10.69 13.26 10.16
CA PHE A 229 11.94 12.70 9.60
C PHE A 229 11.84 11.17 9.46
N LEU A 230 11.39 10.71 8.30
CA LEU A 230 11.54 9.31 7.87
C LEU A 230 12.63 9.25 6.80
N SER A 231 13.82 8.76 7.17
CA SER A 231 14.84 8.34 6.22
C SER A 231 14.42 7.01 5.58
N TRP A 232 14.00 7.09 4.33
CA TRP A 232 14.02 5.95 3.43
C TRP A 232 15.48 5.53 3.24
N PRO A 233 15.83 4.23 3.22
CA PRO A 233 17.20 3.82 2.95
C PRO A 233 17.59 4.26 1.52
N GLY A 234 18.40 5.31 1.45
CA GLY A 234 18.79 6.02 0.23
C GLY A 234 19.38 7.41 0.54
N GLU A 235 19.03 8.01 1.67
CA GLU A 235 19.60 9.29 2.13
C GLU A 235 20.78 9.07 3.08
N ARG A 236 21.93 8.70 2.51
CA ARG A 236 23.25 8.98 3.11
C ARG A 236 24.23 9.29 2.00
N SER A 237 24.26 10.56 1.61
CA SER A 237 25.44 11.34 1.20
C SER A 237 24.97 12.61 0.52
#